data_AF-A0AAU2PUF7-F1
#
_entry.id   AF-A0AAU2PUF7-F1
#
_cell.length_a   1.000
_cell.length_b   1.000
_cell.length_c   1.000
_cell.angle_alpha   90.00
_cell.angle_beta   90.00
_cell.angle_gamma   90.00
#
_symmetry.space_group_name_H-M   'P 1'
#
loop_
_entity.id
_entity.type
_entity.pdbx_description
1 polymer ?
#
loop_
_entity_poly.entity_id
_entity_poly.type
_entity_poly.pdbx_seq_one_letter_code
_entity_poly.pdbx_strand_id
1 'polypeptide(L)'
;MSTALRPGDYLQIASERMAVDGVPDGEGFARIERVEVISDIGFLAPGSTHVRTRAARQIAVVFCHGMPGPVMLIEGDQWTLGEVDGERAQWDSAHPWWPEIPEPLFTGSRMATGPHPFRSNVQGPELVPPAASSEPQPPRQRAAVFAKPAHTLMVGDYLQIHALRHPEWDMRIDEGFHRVEWIGHLTGDALAGVLNDPDWARGRLTLASIHGLSGILVLPEVPVTVLIQPNPERRRSDEDEAWHEGPFYELAGVTEPDLTEQQHADARLRPEPPGSEAELYPSRFSSPAQRALHLDGVTGIRPVAASQLPWPHGLFKCPYGERAKDLAATYPKGHTKTAHAELFTRLQEQDFAACPYHQADDWKAIAEAVLTFARAEPDSDEQDQLYRATHLSDRDRSWFRSLIGGGHIWWDTGRQNLTNGQHRLCALRAAGVEVIPVYGRHLPDHDETTPSQDAQAHARRTVEDFWSARVTAVLKPGLLSTHFARLLARYPRLRALLPKSE
;
A
#
# COMPACT_ATOMS: atom_id res chain seq x y z
N MET A 1 5.33 29.70 0.29
CA MET A 1 6.36 28.66 0.11
C MET A 1 6.66 28.32 -1.35
N SER A 2 5.70 28.22 -2.29
CA SER A 2 6.00 27.99 -3.72
C SER A 2 6.83 29.10 -4.39
N THR A 3 6.73 30.33 -3.86
CA THR A 3 7.54 31.49 -4.26
C THR A 3 9.01 31.46 -3.82
N ALA A 4 9.42 30.41 -3.09
CA ALA A 4 10.81 30.22 -2.66
C ALA A 4 11.64 29.34 -3.60
N LEU A 5 11.00 28.60 -4.52
CA LEU A 5 11.66 27.72 -5.49
C LEU A 5 12.50 28.52 -6.49
N ARG A 6 13.66 27.99 -6.86
CA ARG A 6 14.60 28.64 -7.77
C ARG A 6 15.15 27.68 -8.81
N PRO A 7 15.55 28.19 -9.98
CA PRO A 7 16.45 27.46 -10.87
C PRO A 7 17.68 26.95 -10.08
N GLY A 8 18.00 25.67 -10.23
CA GLY A 8 19.06 24.96 -9.53
C GLY A 8 18.63 24.19 -8.29
N ASP A 9 17.46 24.48 -7.69
CA ASP A 9 16.91 23.65 -6.62
C ASP A 9 16.51 22.27 -7.19
N TYR A 10 16.52 21.23 -6.35
CA TYR A 10 16.06 19.89 -6.74
C TYR A 10 14.72 19.60 -6.09
N LEU A 11 13.64 19.68 -6.88
CA LEU A 11 12.27 19.47 -6.43
C LEU A 11 11.92 17.99 -6.37
N GLN A 12 11.21 17.57 -5.33
CA GLN A 12 10.56 16.26 -5.30
C GLN A 12 9.45 16.22 -6.34
N ILE A 13 9.69 15.48 -7.42
CA ILE A 13 8.73 15.27 -8.51
C ILE A 13 8.07 13.90 -8.43
N ALA A 14 8.58 13.05 -7.53
CA ALA A 14 8.08 11.70 -7.30
C ALA A 14 8.33 11.30 -5.85
N SER A 15 7.29 10.77 -5.20
CA SER A 15 7.37 10.12 -3.89
C SER A 15 6.80 8.70 -3.98
N GLU A 16 7.12 7.87 -2.99
CA GLU A 16 6.34 6.68 -2.64
C GLU A 16 6.29 5.55 -3.70
N ARG A 17 7.20 5.52 -4.67
CA ARG A 17 7.35 4.35 -5.54
C ARG A 17 7.73 3.12 -4.71
N MET A 18 6.97 2.03 -4.84
CA MET A 18 7.39 0.75 -4.31
C MET A 18 8.64 0.25 -5.05
N ALA A 19 9.76 0.18 -4.33
CA ALA A 19 11.00 -0.35 -4.83
C ALA A 19 11.52 -1.44 -3.86
N VAL A 20 11.68 -2.67 -4.36
CA VAL A 20 12.06 -3.84 -3.55
C VAL A 20 13.37 -3.61 -2.79
N ASP A 21 14.34 -2.96 -3.44
CA ASP A 21 15.66 -2.70 -2.87
C ASP A 21 15.77 -1.30 -2.23
N GLY A 22 14.65 -0.72 -1.77
CA GLY A 22 14.58 0.65 -1.24
C GLY A 22 14.59 1.74 -2.32
N VAL A 23 14.58 3.02 -1.97
CA VAL A 23 14.69 4.13 -2.93
C VAL A 23 16.13 4.67 -2.88
N PRO A 24 16.90 4.71 -3.99
CA PRO A 24 18.23 5.32 -4.04
C PRO A 24 18.19 6.80 -3.63
N ASP A 25 19.30 7.28 -3.07
CA ASP A 25 19.44 8.68 -2.72
C ASP A 25 19.27 9.58 -3.96
N GLY A 26 18.36 10.53 -3.86
CA GLY A 26 18.06 11.46 -4.95
C GLY A 26 17.18 10.92 -6.09
N GLU A 27 16.71 9.66 -6.02
CA GLU A 27 15.56 9.21 -6.83
C GLU A 27 14.33 10.07 -6.48
N GLY A 28 13.52 10.39 -7.48
CA GLY A 28 12.29 11.16 -7.29
C GLY A 28 12.49 12.67 -7.16
N PHE A 29 13.73 13.16 -7.29
CA PHE A 29 14.04 14.58 -7.34
C PHE A 29 14.59 14.98 -8.70
N ALA A 30 14.19 16.14 -9.21
CA ALA A 30 14.68 16.72 -10.45
C ALA A 30 15.09 18.17 -10.27
N ARG A 31 16.17 18.58 -10.97
CA ARG A 31 16.68 19.94 -10.97
C ARG A 31 15.65 20.86 -11.62
N ILE A 32 15.25 21.92 -10.94
CA ILE A 32 14.47 23.00 -11.51
C ILE A 32 15.37 23.80 -12.45
N GLU A 33 15.03 23.89 -13.73
CA GLU A 33 15.77 24.69 -14.71
C GLU A 33 15.18 26.09 -14.85
N ARG A 34 13.86 26.21 -14.62
CA ARG A 34 13.12 27.46 -14.74
C ARG A 34 11.91 27.50 -13.81
N VAL A 35 11.59 28.70 -13.34
CA VAL A 35 10.39 28.98 -12.52
C VAL A 35 9.68 30.21 -13.06
N GLU A 36 8.38 30.05 -13.32
CA GLU A 36 7.45 31.16 -13.54
C GLU A 36 6.50 31.30 -12.36
N VAL A 37 6.15 32.52 -12.01
CA VAL A 37 5.18 32.81 -10.96
C VAL A 37 3.97 33.49 -11.57
N ILE A 38 2.83 32.81 -11.53
CA ILE A 38 1.53 33.32 -11.96
C ILE A 38 0.89 34.03 -10.76
N SER A 39 0.66 35.33 -10.91
CA SER A 39 -0.04 36.15 -9.89
C SER A 39 -1.49 36.46 -10.28
N ASP A 40 -1.80 36.41 -11.58
CA ASP A 40 -3.17 36.49 -12.08
C ASP A 40 -3.68 35.07 -12.34
N ILE A 41 -4.47 34.57 -11.40
CA ILE A 41 -5.04 33.21 -11.41
C ILE A 41 -6.50 33.21 -11.89
N GLY A 42 -6.89 34.20 -12.71
CA GLY A 42 -8.26 34.33 -13.23
C GLY A 42 -8.74 33.15 -14.08
N PHE A 43 -7.83 32.29 -14.55
CA PHE A 43 -8.14 31.06 -15.26
C PHE A 43 -8.47 29.87 -14.34
N LEU A 44 -8.36 30.00 -13.01
CA LEU A 44 -8.86 28.97 -12.10
C LEU A 44 -10.39 28.90 -12.15
N ALA A 45 -10.99 27.75 -11.85
CA ALA A 45 -12.43 27.59 -11.74
C ALA A 45 -12.91 28.01 -10.33
N PRO A 46 -13.37 29.26 -10.09
CA PRO A 46 -13.72 29.73 -8.75
C PRO A 46 -14.93 28.99 -8.14
N GLY A 47 -15.77 28.38 -8.99
CA GLY A 47 -16.90 27.55 -8.59
C GLY A 47 -16.54 26.14 -8.12
N SER A 48 -15.27 25.74 -8.21
CA SER A 48 -14.79 24.43 -7.77
C SER A 48 -15.04 24.21 -6.27
N THR A 49 -15.35 22.97 -5.89
CA THR A 49 -15.56 22.56 -4.48
C THR A 49 -14.24 22.40 -3.72
N HIS A 50 -13.10 22.35 -4.42
CA HIS A 50 -11.79 22.19 -3.82
C HIS A 50 -11.37 23.43 -3.01
N VAL A 51 -11.16 23.24 -1.70
CA VAL A 51 -10.75 24.29 -0.75
C VAL A 51 -9.45 24.97 -1.19
N ARG A 52 -8.52 24.20 -1.77
CA ARG A 52 -7.22 24.70 -2.26
C ARG A 52 -7.37 25.64 -3.46
N THR A 53 -8.31 25.40 -4.39
CA THR A 53 -8.63 26.32 -5.50
C THR A 53 -9.03 27.70 -5.00
N ARG A 54 -9.88 27.75 -3.95
CA ARG A 54 -10.38 29.02 -3.39
C ARG A 54 -9.33 29.79 -2.58
N ALA A 55 -8.34 29.09 -2.05
CA ALA A 55 -7.28 29.66 -1.21
C ALA A 55 -6.01 30.04 -2.01
N ALA A 56 -5.86 29.52 -3.23
CA ALA A 56 -4.73 29.83 -4.09
C ALA A 56 -4.66 31.34 -4.35
N ARG A 57 -3.48 31.93 -4.13
CA ARG A 57 -3.20 33.34 -4.44
C ARG A 57 -2.18 33.49 -5.56
N GLN A 58 -1.32 32.49 -5.71
CA GLN A 58 -0.26 32.43 -6.70
C GLN A 58 0.01 30.96 -7.05
N ILE A 59 0.45 30.72 -8.28
CA ILE A 59 0.87 29.41 -8.78
C ILE A 59 2.32 29.53 -9.24
N ALA A 60 3.17 28.60 -8.82
CA ALA A 60 4.51 28.46 -9.36
C ALA A 60 4.49 27.40 -10.46
N VAL A 61 4.95 27.76 -11.65
CA VAL A 61 5.17 26.80 -12.72
C VAL A 61 6.65 26.49 -12.76
N VAL A 62 6.99 25.22 -12.55
CA VAL A 62 8.37 24.75 -12.55
C VAL A 62 8.63 23.88 -13.78
N PHE A 63 9.79 24.09 -14.38
CA PHE A 63 10.31 23.30 -15.48
C PHE A 63 11.49 22.52 -14.92
N CYS A 64 11.28 21.22 -14.69
CA CYS A 64 12.31 20.38 -14.10
C CYS A 64 12.99 19.53 -15.17
N HIS A 65 14.28 19.30 -14.99
CA HIS A 65 15.11 18.44 -15.82
C HIS A 65 14.48 17.05 -16.00
N GLY A 66 14.47 16.54 -17.23
CA GLY A 66 13.95 15.20 -17.53
C GLY A 66 12.42 15.06 -17.50
N MET A 67 11.65 16.12 -17.24
CA MET A 67 10.19 16.05 -17.23
C MET A 67 9.59 16.28 -18.63
N PRO A 68 8.46 15.63 -18.98
CA PRO A 68 7.80 15.81 -20.27
C PRO A 68 7.02 17.13 -20.39
N GLY A 69 6.81 17.83 -19.28
CA GLY A 69 6.01 19.05 -19.18
C GLY A 69 6.34 19.85 -17.93
N PRO A 70 6.03 21.16 -17.89
CA PRO A 70 6.07 21.93 -16.66
C PRO A 70 5.03 21.45 -15.65
N VAL A 71 5.31 21.69 -14.37
CA VAL A 71 4.39 21.37 -13.26
C VAL A 71 3.87 22.66 -12.66
N MET A 72 2.55 22.79 -12.58
CA MET A 72 1.89 23.90 -11.89
C MET A 72 1.64 23.54 -10.42
N LEU A 73 2.29 24.28 -9.52
CA LEU A 73 2.31 24.05 -8.07
C LEU A 73 1.56 25.16 -7.31
N ILE A 74 0.75 24.76 -6.33
CA ILE A 74 0.19 25.70 -5.34
C ILE A 74 1.16 25.89 -4.17
N GLU A 75 1.10 27.05 -3.52
CA GLU A 75 1.81 27.33 -2.28
C GLU A 75 1.48 26.33 -1.15
N GLY A 76 2.47 25.63 -0.59
CA GLY A 76 2.30 24.96 0.71
C GLY A 76 3.14 23.72 0.98
N ASP A 77 3.30 22.83 0.00
CA ASP A 77 3.81 21.47 0.25
C ASP A 77 4.88 21.07 -0.78
N GLN A 78 5.98 21.82 -0.88
CA GLN A 78 7.12 21.45 -1.74
C GLN A 78 8.30 20.97 -0.93
N TRP A 79 8.87 19.85 -1.35
CA TRP A 79 10.10 19.30 -0.79
C TRP A 79 11.23 19.50 -1.79
N THR A 80 12.33 20.07 -1.32
CA THR A 80 13.55 20.24 -2.11
C THR A 80 14.70 19.56 -1.40
N LEU A 81 15.62 18.95 -2.15
CA LEU A 81 16.86 18.43 -1.56
C LEU A 81 17.72 19.58 -1.04
N GLY A 82 18.29 19.38 0.16
CA GLY A 82 19.24 20.33 0.75
C GLY A 82 20.60 20.29 0.07
N GLU A 83 21.00 19.13 -0.45
CA GLU A 83 22.27 18.89 -1.12
C GLU A 83 22.09 17.77 -2.17
N VAL A 84 22.86 17.85 -3.26
CA VAL A 84 22.94 16.85 -4.32
C VAL A 84 24.41 16.60 -4.61
N ASP A 85 24.73 15.36 -4.98
CA ASP A 85 26.08 14.99 -5.42
C ASP A 85 26.63 15.99 -6.47
N GLY A 86 27.87 16.41 -6.26
CA GLY A 86 28.52 17.44 -7.07
C GLY A 86 28.67 17.02 -8.54
N GLU A 87 28.87 15.73 -8.82
CA GLU A 87 28.97 15.22 -10.19
C GLU A 87 27.61 15.34 -10.91
N ARG A 88 26.52 14.92 -10.26
CA ARG A 88 25.16 15.11 -10.77
C ARG A 88 24.83 16.60 -10.97
N ALA A 89 25.13 17.45 -10.00
CA ALA A 89 24.83 18.88 -10.09
C ALA A 89 25.57 19.57 -11.26
N GLN A 90 26.83 19.20 -11.50
CA GLN A 90 27.60 19.68 -12.65
C GLN A 90 27.04 19.16 -13.97
N TRP A 91 26.70 17.86 -14.02
CA TRP A 91 26.16 17.24 -15.23
C TRP A 91 24.82 17.85 -15.62
N ASP A 92 23.85 17.94 -14.68
CA ASP A 92 22.52 18.51 -14.94
C ASP A 92 22.61 19.98 -15.39
N SER A 93 23.60 20.73 -14.88
CA SER A 93 23.83 22.12 -15.29
C SER A 93 24.43 22.25 -16.69
N ALA A 94 25.24 21.27 -17.12
CA ALA A 94 25.86 21.25 -18.44
C ALA A 94 24.94 20.69 -19.54
N HIS A 95 23.85 20.02 -19.18
CA HIS A 95 22.92 19.37 -20.10
C HIS A 95 21.48 19.83 -19.83
N PRO A 96 21.12 21.09 -20.14
CA PRO A 96 19.75 21.56 -19.91
C PRO A 96 18.74 20.74 -20.73
N TRP A 97 17.62 20.40 -20.09
CA TRP A 97 16.52 19.67 -20.71
C TRP A 97 15.58 20.61 -21.48
N TRP A 98 15.32 21.79 -20.92
CA TRP A 98 14.44 22.79 -21.49
C TRP A 98 15.24 23.80 -22.32
N PRO A 99 14.71 24.24 -23.47
CA PRO A 99 15.34 25.31 -24.25
C PRO A 99 15.34 26.63 -23.46
N GLU A 100 16.37 27.45 -23.66
CA GLU A 100 16.39 28.82 -23.16
C GLU A 100 15.34 29.66 -23.89
N ILE A 101 14.20 29.89 -23.22
CA ILE A 101 13.13 30.75 -23.73
C ILE A 101 13.07 31.99 -22.82
N PRO A 102 13.27 33.21 -23.35
CA PRO A 102 13.35 34.43 -22.54
C PRO A 102 11.98 34.92 -22.05
N GLU A 103 10.89 34.52 -22.72
CA GLU A 103 9.53 34.97 -22.42
C GLU A 103 8.74 33.94 -21.61
N PRO A 104 7.87 34.37 -20.68
CA PRO A 104 7.01 33.45 -19.91
C PRO A 104 6.02 32.68 -20.80
N LEU A 105 5.83 31.39 -20.51
CA LEU A 105 4.93 30.51 -21.24
C LEU A 105 3.47 30.71 -20.83
N PHE A 106 3.23 31.02 -19.56
CA PHE A 106 1.88 31.16 -19.01
C PHE A 106 1.41 32.62 -18.97
N THR A 107 0.14 32.84 -19.27
CA THR A 107 -0.48 34.17 -19.25
C THR A 107 -0.42 34.77 -17.85
N GLY A 108 -0.02 36.04 -17.75
CA GLY A 108 0.09 36.75 -16.47
C GLY A 108 1.21 36.25 -15.55
N SER A 109 2.10 35.38 -16.06
CA SER A 109 3.25 34.89 -15.31
C SER A 109 4.47 35.82 -15.48
N ARG A 110 5.38 35.74 -14.51
CA ARG A 110 6.69 36.40 -14.56
C ARG A 110 7.79 35.43 -14.20
N MET A 111 8.96 35.58 -14.80
CA MET A 111 10.14 34.83 -14.42
C MET A 111 10.53 35.14 -12.97
N ALA A 112 10.82 34.12 -12.18
CA ALA A 112 11.34 34.32 -10.82
C ALA A 112 12.76 34.92 -10.90
N THR A 113 12.94 36.16 -10.41
CA THR A 113 14.24 36.85 -10.37
C THR A 113 14.61 37.27 -8.95
N GLY A 114 15.87 37.04 -8.56
CA GLY A 114 16.47 37.56 -7.32
C GLY A 114 16.45 36.63 -6.08
N PRO A 115 17.28 36.91 -5.06
CA PRO A 115 17.30 36.15 -3.81
C PRO A 115 16.05 36.44 -2.95
N HIS A 116 15.33 35.39 -2.56
CA HIS A 116 14.20 35.47 -1.63
C HIS A 116 14.69 35.65 -0.17
N PRO A 117 14.19 36.65 0.58
CA PRO A 117 14.72 37.03 1.90
C PRO A 117 14.33 36.08 3.05
N PHE A 118 13.44 35.12 2.82
CA PHE A 118 12.90 34.21 3.86
C PHE A 118 13.27 32.74 3.64
N ARG A 119 14.50 32.44 3.22
CA ARG A 119 15.00 31.06 3.30
C ARG A 119 15.26 30.74 4.78
N SER A 120 14.21 30.41 5.52
CA SER A 120 14.40 29.51 6.66
C SER A 120 14.83 28.19 6.03
N ASN A 121 16.03 27.71 6.37
CA ASN A 121 16.50 26.38 6.02
C ASN A 121 15.44 25.36 6.51
N VAL A 122 14.47 25.03 5.66
CA VAL A 122 13.68 23.82 5.85
C VAL A 122 14.68 22.72 5.57
N GLN A 123 15.26 22.17 6.63
CA GLN A 123 16.07 20.98 6.52
C GLN A 123 15.17 19.94 5.83
N GLY A 124 15.55 19.53 4.62
CA GLY A 124 15.07 18.28 4.06
C GLY A 124 15.42 17.13 5.03
N PRO A 125 14.91 15.91 4.77
CA PRO A 125 15.25 14.76 5.59
C PRO A 125 16.76 14.68 5.83
N GLU A 126 17.16 14.37 7.08
CA GLU A 126 18.56 14.18 7.44
C GLU A 126 19.22 13.22 6.46
N LEU A 127 20.45 13.56 6.05
CA LEU A 127 21.32 12.74 5.21
C LEU A 127 21.21 11.28 5.64
N VAL A 128 20.71 10.43 4.75
CA VAL A 128 21.03 9.01 4.83
C VAL A 128 22.49 8.93 4.41
N PRO A 129 23.43 8.56 5.29
CA PRO A 129 24.81 8.38 4.88
C PRO A 129 24.82 7.33 3.76
N PRO A 130 25.62 7.52 2.69
CA PRO A 130 25.68 6.56 1.60
C PRO A 130 25.90 5.17 2.19
N ALA A 131 25.00 4.25 1.87
CA ALA A 131 25.12 2.88 2.33
C ALA A 131 26.53 2.38 2.00
N ALA A 132 27.20 1.76 2.98
CA ALA A 132 28.53 1.21 2.79
C ALA A 132 28.52 0.23 1.60
N SER A 133 29.15 0.68 0.51
CA SER A 133 29.54 -0.04 -0.70
C SER A 133 29.12 -1.52 -0.79
N SER A 134 27.99 -1.75 -1.42
CA SER A 134 27.99 -2.59 -2.62
C SER A 134 27.61 -1.65 -3.75
N GLU A 135 28.49 -1.46 -4.75
CA GLU A 135 28.11 -0.73 -5.96
C GLU A 135 26.78 -1.31 -6.47
N PRO A 136 25.69 -0.53 -6.54
CA PRO A 136 24.46 -0.98 -7.16
C PRO A 136 24.83 -1.42 -8.57
N GLN A 137 24.62 -2.70 -8.91
CA GLN A 137 24.80 -3.09 -10.30
C GLN A 137 23.67 -2.44 -11.10
N PRO A 138 23.98 -1.68 -12.16
CA PRO A 138 22.96 -1.10 -13.02
C PRO A 138 22.02 -2.21 -13.52
N PRO A 139 20.70 -1.95 -13.65
CA PRO A 139 19.82 -2.94 -14.22
C PRO A 139 20.31 -3.29 -15.63
N ARG A 140 20.47 -4.59 -15.91
CA ARG A 140 20.91 -5.05 -17.24
C ARG A 140 19.92 -4.69 -18.35
N GLN A 141 18.68 -4.38 -17.98
CA GLN A 141 17.58 -4.05 -18.87
C GLN A 141 16.58 -3.12 -18.16
N ARG A 142 16.10 -2.10 -18.89
CA ARG A 142 15.01 -1.19 -18.48
C ARG A 142 13.64 -1.79 -18.83
N ALA A 143 12.59 -1.33 -18.14
CA ALA A 143 11.21 -1.71 -18.46
C ALA A 143 10.85 -1.36 -19.92
N ALA A 144 9.99 -2.17 -20.53
CA ALA A 144 9.52 -1.91 -21.87
C ALA A 144 8.50 -0.76 -21.88
N VAL A 145 8.68 0.16 -22.82
CA VAL A 145 7.92 1.40 -22.93
C VAL A 145 7.35 1.57 -24.32
N PHE A 146 6.30 2.38 -24.44
CA PHE A 146 5.81 2.85 -25.72
C PHE A 146 5.45 4.33 -25.65
N ALA A 147 5.50 4.99 -26.80
CA ALA A 147 5.13 6.38 -26.93
C ALA A 147 3.68 6.49 -27.44
N LYS A 148 2.91 7.41 -26.86
CA LYS A 148 1.57 7.76 -27.34
C LYS A 148 1.32 9.26 -27.24
N PRO A 149 0.40 9.84 -28.02
CA PRO A 149 0.09 11.26 -27.92
C PRO A 149 -0.45 11.63 -26.52
N ALA A 150 -0.10 12.81 -26.00
CA ALA A 150 -0.49 13.24 -24.65
C ALA A 150 -2.01 13.12 -24.38
N HIS A 151 -2.86 13.47 -25.33
CA HIS A 151 -4.32 13.37 -25.17
C HIS A 151 -4.88 11.94 -25.04
N THR A 152 -4.07 10.93 -25.35
CA THR A 152 -4.43 9.52 -25.22
C THR A 152 -3.98 8.92 -23.88
N LEU A 153 -3.37 9.73 -23.00
CA LEU A 153 -3.03 9.33 -21.63
C LEU A 153 -4.29 8.97 -20.84
N MET A 154 -4.19 7.90 -20.04
CA MET A 154 -5.31 7.35 -19.27
C MET A 154 -4.97 7.30 -17.78
N VAL A 155 -6.00 7.38 -16.94
CA VAL A 155 -5.88 7.04 -15.52
C VAL A 155 -5.42 5.57 -15.40
N GLY A 156 -4.42 5.33 -14.56
CA GLY A 156 -3.76 4.04 -14.39
C GLY A 156 -2.53 3.82 -15.27
N ASP A 157 -2.26 4.67 -16.26
CA ASP A 157 -0.97 4.64 -16.97
C ASP A 157 0.19 4.95 -16.05
N TYR A 158 1.36 4.38 -16.34
CA TYR A 158 2.60 4.73 -15.68
C TYR A 158 3.39 5.63 -16.62
N LEU A 159 3.25 6.94 -16.44
CA LEU A 159 3.88 7.98 -17.25
C LEU A 159 5.33 8.22 -16.82
N GLN A 160 6.24 8.33 -17.79
CA GLN A 160 7.61 8.78 -17.54
C GLN A 160 7.61 10.26 -17.16
N ILE A 161 7.68 10.55 -15.87
CA ILE A 161 7.77 11.91 -15.35
C ILE A 161 9.21 12.35 -15.10
N HIS A 162 10.16 11.41 -15.02
CA HIS A 162 11.59 11.71 -14.93
C HIS A 162 12.36 10.81 -15.89
N ALA A 163 12.70 11.34 -17.07
CA ALA A 163 13.32 10.58 -18.13
C ALA A 163 14.81 10.29 -17.91
N LEU A 164 15.49 11.11 -17.12
CA LEU A 164 16.93 11.08 -16.99
C LEU A 164 17.40 11.54 -15.62
N ARG A 165 18.24 10.74 -14.97
CA ARG A 165 18.99 11.08 -13.76
C ARG A 165 20.46 10.74 -13.99
N HIS A 166 21.37 11.63 -13.61
CA HIS A 166 22.81 11.32 -13.66
C HIS A 166 23.27 10.53 -12.43
N PRO A 167 24.08 9.47 -12.61
CA PRO A 167 24.36 8.84 -13.90
C PRO A 167 23.21 7.93 -14.36
N GLU A 168 22.95 7.90 -15.67
CA GLU A 168 21.79 7.18 -16.24
C GLU A 168 21.79 5.68 -15.90
N TRP A 169 22.97 5.08 -15.82
CA TRP A 169 23.12 3.66 -15.50
C TRP A 169 22.63 3.31 -14.09
N ASP A 170 22.57 4.26 -13.15
CA ASP A 170 22.06 4.04 -11.80
C ASP A 170 20.52 4.01 -11.74
N MET A 171 19.82 4.37 -12.84
CA MET A 171 18.37 4.39 -12.84
C MET A 171 17.79 2.96 -12.85
N ARG A 172 16.92 2.62 -11.90
CA ARG A 172 16.30 1.27 -11.76
C ARG A 172 15.27 0.97 -12.85
N ILE A 173 14.93 -0.32 -13.05
CA ILE A 173 14.10 -0.86 -14.16
C ILE A 173 12.95 0.08 -14.62
N ASP A 174 12.07 0.49 -13.71
CA ASP A 174 10.93 1.39 -13.95
C ASP A 174 11.05 2.75 -13.22
N GLU A 175 12.26 3.14 -12.80
CA GLU A 175 12.50 4.44 -12.17
C GLU A 175 12.08 5.58 -13.10
N GLY A 176 11.41 6.58 -12.54
CA GLY A 176 10.91 7.75 -13.26
C GLY A 176 9.51 7.58 -13.84
N PHE A 177 8.90 6.40 -13.73
CA PHE A 177 7.53 6.12 -14.17
C PHE A 177 6.56 6.15 -12.99
N HIS A 178 5.47 6.90 -13.09
CA HIS A 178 4.48 7.08 -12.02
C HIS A 178 3.05 6.99 -12.51
N ARG A 179 2.16 6.47 -11.65
CA ARG A 179 0.76 6.24 -11.97
C ARG A 179 0.04 7.57 -12.20
N VAL A 180 -0.70 7.65 -13.29
CA VAL A 180 -1.60 8.75 -13.61
C VAL A 180 -2.90 8.54 -12.82
N GLU A 181 -3.28 9.52 -12.03
CA GLU A 181 -4.44 9.45 -11.13
C GLU A 181 -5.64 10.22 -11.68
N TRP A 182 -5.38 11.29 -12.43
CA TRP A 182 -6.42 12.11 -13.03
C TRP A 182 -5.91 12.75 -14.32
N ILE A 183 -6.83 13.02 -15.24
CA ILE A 183 -6.57 13.62 -16.54
C ILE A 183 -7.66 14.64 -16.91
N GLY A 184 -7.25 15.71 -17.57
CA GLY A 184 -8.16 16.70 -18.14
C GLY A 184 -7.58 17.35 -19.39
N HIS A 185 -8.45 17.85 -20.26
CA HIS A 185 -8.06 18.51 -21.49
C HIS A 185 -8.47 19.98 -21.51
N LEU A 186 -7.60 20.82 -22.06
CA LEU A 186 -7.86 22.22 -22.32
C LEU A 186 -7.65 22.52 -23.81
N THR A 187 -8.63 23.17 -24.44
CA THR A 187 -8.62 23.50 -25.88
C THR A 187 -9.26 24.87 -26.13
N GLY A 188 -9.10 25.43 -27.34
CA GLY A 188 -9.80 26.64 -27.78
C GLY A 188 -9.50 27.88 -26.92
N ASP A 189 -10.54 28.67 -26.62
CA ASP A 189 -10.40 29.92 -25.88
C ASP A 189 -9.87 29.72 -24.45
N ALA A 190 -10.21 28.60 -23.81
CA ALA A 190 -9.72 28.27 -22.48
C ALA A 190 -8.20 28.05 -22.49
N LEU A 191 -7.68 27.40 -23.54
CA LEU A 191 -6.24 27.24 -23.76
C LEU A 191 -5.55 28.59 -23.96
N ALA A 192 -6.11 29.45 -24.82
CA ALA A 192 -5.57 30.80 -25.06
C ALA A 192 -5.61 31.70 -23.81
N GLY A 193 -6.53 31.44 -22.88
CA GLY A 193 -6.57 32.13 -21.59
C GLY A 193 -5.46 31.73 -20.61
N VAL A 194 -4.85 30.54 -20.78
CA VAL A 194 -3.83 30.01 -19.88
C VAL A 194 -2.41 30.23 -20.41
N LEU A 195 -2.20 30.14 -21.73
CA LEU A 195 -0.88 30.27 -22.34
C LEU A 195 -0.66 31.62 -23.01
N ASN A 196 0.52 32.18 -22.82
CA ASN A 196 1.01 33.35 -23.54
C ASN A 196 1.40 32.98 -24.99
N ASP A 197 1.87 31.75 -25.20
CA ASP A 197 2.13 31.14 -26.51
C ASP A 197 1.27 29.87 -26.69
N PRO A 198 0.04 29.99 -27.25
CA PRO A 198 -0.84 28.85 -27.48
C PRO A 198 -0.30 27.82 -28.49
N ASP A 199 0.62 28.22 -29.39
CA ASP A 199 1.17 27.32 -30.40
C ASP A 199 2.06 26.24 -29.76
N TRP A 200 2.64 26.51 -28.59
CA TRP A 200 3.38 25.54 -27.78
C TRP A 200 2.54 24.28 -27.47
N ALA A 201 1.25 24.45 -27.20
CA ALA A 201 0.32 23.36 -26.92
C ALA A 201 -0.08 22.57 -28.18
N ARG A 202 0.16 23.09 -29.38
CA ARG A 202 -0.26 22.48 -30.65
C ARG A 202 -1.77 22.16 -30.69
N GLY A 203 -2.56 23.07 -30.12
CA GLY A 203 -4.02 23.03 -30.11
C GLY A 203 -4.67 22.36 -28.90
N ARG A 204 -3.90 21.70 -28.01
CA ARG A 204 -4.44 21.05 -26.80
C ARG A 204 -3.40 20.95 -25.69
N LEU A 205 -3.84 21.17 -24.45
CA LEU A 205 -3.10 20.73 -23.27
C LEU A 205 -3.76 19.51 -22.64
N THR A 206 -2.94 18.54 -22.27
CA THR A 206 -3.32 17.48 -21.34
C THR A 206 -2.78 17.83 -19.96
N LEU A 207 -3.68 17.93 -19.01
CA LEU A 207 -3.39 18.12 -17.59
C LEU A 207 -3.44 16.75 -16.92
N ALA A 208 -2.45 16.44 -16.09
CA ALA A 208 -2.41 15.17 -15.36
C ALA A 208 -2.04 15.38 -13.90
N SER A 209 -2.74 14.67 -13.01
CA SER A 209 -2.29 14.45 -11.63
C SER A 209 -1.56 13.12 -11.58
N ILE A 210 -0.36 13.12 -11.01
CA ILE A 210 0.53 11.96 -10.98
C ILE A 210 0.78 11.56 -9.53
N HIS A 211 0.75 10.26 -9.25
CA HIS A 211 1.04 9.72 -7.93
C HIS A 211 2.43 10.17 -7.44
N GLY A 212 2.45 10.80 -6.27
CA GLY A 212 3.65 11.36 -5.65
C GLY A 212 4.14 12.71 -6.20
N LEU A 213 3.41 13.35 -7.12
CA LEU A 213 3.71 14.70 -7.62
C LEU A 213 2.79 15.75 -6.98
N SER A 214 3.37 16.76 -6.33
CA SER A 214 2.63 17.83 -5.65
C SER A 214 2.13 18.93 -6.60
N GLY A 215 1.30 18.59 -7.60
CA GLY A 215 0.75 19.57 -8.55
C GLY A 215 0.12 18.96 -9.78
N ILE A 216 -0.09 19.79 -10.81
CA ILE A 216 -0.62 19.37 -12.11
C ILE A 216 0.50 19.40 -13.13
N LEU A 217 0.77 18.26 -13.75
CA LEU A 217 1.67 18.16 -14.90
C LEU A 217 0.94 18.67 -16.14
N VAL A 218 1.56 19.60 -16.87
CA VAL A 218 1.00 20.23 -18.07
C VAL A 218 1.74 19.71 -19.29
N LEU A 219 1.04 18.96 -20.14
CA LEU A 219 1.60 18.30 -21.31
C LEU A 219 1.10 18.98 -22.58
N PRO A 220 1.98 19.47 -23.47
CA PRO A 220 1.57 19.87 -24.81
C PRO A 220 1.21 18.62 -25.64
N GLU A 221 0.58 18.81 -26.79
CA GLU A 221 0.23 17.71 -27.69
C GLU A 221 1.48 17.15 -28.41
N VAL A 222 2.27 16.37 -27.66
CA VAL A 222 3.49 15.68 -28.07
C VAL A 222 3.44 14.22 -27.61
N PRO A 223 4.27 13.33 -28.21
CA PRO A 223 4.39 11.97 -27.71
C PRO A 223 4.91 11.95 -26.27
N VAL A 224 4.23 11.19 -25.41
CA VAL A 224 4.62 10.88 -24.04
C VAL A 224 4.94 9.40 -23.90
N THR A 225 5.90 9.07 -23.04
CA THR A 225 6.36 7.69 -22.82
C THR A 225 5.66 7.08 -21.63
N VAL A 226 5.08 5.89 -21.80
CA VAL A 226 4.41 5.13 -20.74
C VAL A 226 4.95 3.70 -20.68
N LEU A 227 4.85 3.04 -19.52
CA LEU A 227 5.17 1.62 -19.40
C LEU A 227 4.16 0.78 -20.20
N ILE A 228 4.67 -0.24 -20.90
CA ILE A 228 3.81 -1.25 -21.52
C ILE A 228 3.12 -2.06 -20.42
N GLN A 229 3.91 -2.52 -19.44
CA GLN A 229 3.42 -3.25 -18.27
C GLN A 229 4.22 -2.82 -17.02
N PRO A 230 3.58 -2.26 -15.98
CA PRO A 230 4.25 -1.96 -14.73
C PRO A 230 4.57 -3.23 -13.92
N ASN A 231 5.45 -3.10 -12.92
CA ASN A 231 5.64 -4.15 -11.92
C ASN A 231 4.28 -4.55 -11.31
N PRO A 232 3.86 -5.83 -11.38
CA PRO A 232 2.57 -6.27 -10.85
C PRO A 232 2.37 -5.99 -9.35
N GLU A 233 3.44 -6.10 -8.54
CA GLU A 233 3.38 -5.87 -7.09
C GLU A 233 3.18 -4.39 -6.78
N ARG A 234 3.86 -3.53 -7.53
CA ARG A 234 3.68 -2.08 -7.46
C ARG A 234 2.25 -1.73 -7.85
N ARG A 235 1.81 -2.17 -9.03
CA ARG A 235 0.45 -1.93 -9.52
C ARG A 235 -0.60 -2.32 -8.49
N ARG A 236 -0.46 -3.50 -7.88
CA ARG A 236 -1.41 -3.97 -6.89
C ARG A 236 -1.43 -3.10 -5.63
N SER A 237 -0.30 -2.56 -5.21
CA SER A 237 -0.28 -1.66 -4.04
C SER A 237 -0.78 -0.27 -4.37
N ASP A 238 -0.46 0.26 -5.55
CA ASP A 238 -0.99 1.53 -6.02
C ASP A 238 -2.53 1.46 -6.17
N GLU A 239 -3.10 0.30 -6.52
CA GLU A 239 -4.56 0.04 -6.55
C GLU A 239 -5.19 -0.10 -5.16
N ASP A 240 -4.45 -0.58 -4.14
CA ASP A 240 -4.92 -0.72 -2.76
C ASP A 240 -4.85 0.62 -1.99
N GLU A 241 -4.06 1.58 -2.47
CA GLU A 241 -3.93 2.92 -1.90
C GLU A 241 -5.12 3.80 -2.30
N ALA A 242 -5.97 4.16 -1.33
CA ALA A 242 -7.06 5.11 -1.53
C ALA A 242 -6.50 6.55 -1.62
N TRP A 243 -6.04 6.97 -2.81
CA TRP A 243 -5.58 8.34 -3.05
C TRP A 243 -6.35 9.05 -4.19
N HIS A 244 -6.49 10.37 -3.97
CA HIS A 244 -7.26 11.41 -4.68
C HIS A 244 -7.94 11.12 -6.03
N GLU A 245 -9.28 11.32 -6.05
CA GLU A 245 -10.14 11.33 -7.25
C GLU A 245 -9.97 12.58 -8.17
N GLY A 246 -8.93 13.41 -7.99
CA GLY A 246 -8.81 14.64 -8.78
C GLY A 246 -7.64 15.55 -8.44
N PRO A 247 -7.44 16.63 -9.22
CA PRO A 247 -6.34 17.57 -9.05
C PRO A 247 -6.52 18.42 -7.78
N PHE A 248 -5.43 18.96 -7.25
CA PHE A 248 -5.49 19.86 -6.09
C PHE A 248 -6.28 21.16 -6.36
N TYR A 249 -6.45 21.52 -7.64
CA TYR A 249 -7.25 22.64 -8.10
C TYR A 249 -7.66 22.44 -9.56
N GLU A 250 -8.68 23.17 -10.01
CA GLU A 250 -9.23 23.04 -11.35
C GLU A 250 -9.03 24.33 -12.16
N LEU A 251 -8.68 24.15 -13.44
CA LEU A 251 -8.61 25.24 -14.41
C LEU A 251 -9.99 25.38 -15.08
N ALA A 252 -10.42 26.61 -15.33
CA ALA A 252 -11.68 26.88 -16.01
C ALA A 252 -11.65 26.36 -17.45
N GLY A 253 -12.72 25.67 -17.86
CA GLY A 253 -12.85 25.12 -19.21
C GLY A 253 -12.14 23.78 -19.43
N VAL A 254 -11.61 23.15 -18.37
CA VAL A 254 -11.12 21.77 -18.43
C VAL A 254 -12.29 20.82 -18.70
N THR A 255 -12.08 19.91 -19.64
CA THR A 255 -13.01 18.82 -19.94
C THR A 255 -12.37 17.48 -19.63
N GLU A 256 -13.08 16.61 -18.92
CA GLU A 256 -12.66 15.22 -18.76
C GLU A 256 -12.77 14.49 -20.11
N PRO A 257 -11.79 13.65 -20.46
CA PRO A 257 -11.89 12.83 -21.66
C PRO A 257 -12.94 11.74 -21.53
N ASP A 258 -13.54 11.37 -22.66
CA ASP A 258 -14.43 10.21 -22.71
C ASP A 258 -13.64 8.91 -22.48
N LEU A 259 -13.99 8.18 -21.43
CA LEU A 259 -13.28 6.96 -21.04
C LEU A 259 -13.32 5.87 -22.13
N THR A 260 -14.42 5.77 -22.89
CA THR A 260 -14.58 4.76 -23.93
C THR A 260 -13.68 5.07 -25.13
N GLU A 261 -13.65 6.34 -25.56
CA GLU A 261 -12.75 6.80 -26.62
C GLU A 261 -11.29 6.61 -26.24
N GLN A 262 -10.93 6.90 -24.99
CA GLN A 262 -9.58 6.69 -24.49
C GLN A 262 -9.17 5.23 -24.46
N GLN A 263 -10.02 4.35 -23.94
CA GLN A 263 -9.78 2.91 -23.94
C GLN A 263 -9.57 2.38 -25.37
N HIS A 264 -10.38 2.82 -26.32
CA HIS A 264 -10.21 2.46 -27.74
C HIS A 264 -8.93 3.04 -28.35
N ALA A 265 -8.53 4.27 -27.99
CA ALA A 265 -7.29 4.86 -28.48
C ALA A 265 -6.07 4.14 -27.92
N ASP A 266 -6.03 3.88 -26.62
CA ASP A 266 -4.94 3.16 -25.96
C ASP A 266 -4.81 1.73 -26.47
N ALA A 267 -5.90 0.97 -26.59
CA ALA A 267 -5.87 -0.41 -27.09
C ALA A 267 -5.32 -0.52 -28.53
N ARG A 268 -5.43 0.53 -29.35
CA ARG A 268 -4.85 0.57 -30.71
C ARG A 268 -3.35 0.86 -30.72
N LEU A 269 -2.84 1.55 -29.69
CA LEU A 269 -1.46 2.01 -29.61
C LEU A 269 -0.59 1.10 -28.74
N ARG A 270 -1.18 0.51 -27.70
CA ARG A 270 -0.46 -0.30 -26.71
C ARG A 270 -0.02 -1.61 -27.34
N PRO A 271 1.30 -1.89 -27.40
CA PRO A 271 1.80 -3.17 -27.85
C PRO A 271 1.57 -4.25 -26.78
N GLU A 272 1.61 -5.51 -27.20
CA GLU A 272 1.69 -6.63 -26.27
C GLU A 272 2.99 -6.56 -25.44
N PRO A 273 2.93 -6.82 -24.13
CA PRO A 273 4.13 -6.85 -23.29
C PRO A 273 5.09 -7.95 -23.74
N PRO A 274 6.41 -7.72 -23.70
CA PRO A 274 7.38 -8.79 -23.89
C PRO A 274 7.12 -9.94 -22.89
N GLY A 275 7.25 -11.19 -23.35
CA GLY A 275 6.98 -12.35 -22.49
C GLY A 275 7.86 -12.45 -21.23
N SER A 276 9.02 -11.78 -21.23
CA SER A 276 9.96 -11.71 -20.10
C SER A 276 9.78 -10.46 -19.22
N GLU A 277 8.85 -9.55 -19.54
CA GLU A 277 8.71 -8.25 -18.85
C GLU A 277 8.45 -8.43 -17.36
N ALA A 278 7.57 -9.36 -16.99
CA ALA A 278 7.24 -9.64 -15.60
C ALA A 278 8.42 -10.24 -14.80
N GLU A 279 9.39 -10.87 -15.48
CA GLU A 279 10.58 -11.47 -14.87
C GLU A 279 11.68 -10.43 -14.59
N LEU A 280 11.58 -9.23 -15.20
CA LEU A 280 12.52 -8.14 -14.94
C LEU A 280 12.42 -7.66 -13.49
N TYR A 281 11.20 -7.57 -12.97
CA TYR A 281 10.93 -6.92 -11.69
C TYR A 281 11.29 -7.83 -10.50
N PRO A 282 12.15 -7.37 -9.57
CA PRO A 282 12.36 -8.09 -8.33
C PRO A 282 11.04 -8.17 -7.55
N SER A 283 10.88 -9.22 -6.76
CA SER A 283 9.75 -9.39 -5.84
C SER A 283 10.13 -8.96 -4.44
N ARG A 284 9.28 -8.17 -3.76
CA ARG A 284 9.47 -7.87 -2.33
C ARG A 284 9.16 -9.07 -1.43
N PHE A 285 8.54 -10.11 -1.99
CA PHE A 285 8.10 -11.28 -1.25
C PHE A 285 9.07 -12.45 -1.46
N SER A 286 9.66 -12.92 -0.37
CA SER A 286 10.47 -14.14 -0.39
C SER A 286 9.62 -15.42 -0.49
N SER A 287 8.34 -15.34 -0.15
CA SER A 287 7.39 -16.46 -0.23
C SER A 287 6.48 -16.32 -1.45
N PRO A 288 6.47 -17.30 -2.38
CA PRO A 288 5.52 -17.31 -3.49
C PRO A 288 4.05 -17.25 -3.05
N ALA A 289 3.72 -17.87 -1.90
CA ALA A 289 2.37 -17.84 -1.35
C ALA A 289 1.97 -16.45 -0.86
N GLN A 290 2.90 -15.72 -0.22
CA GLN A 290 2.65 -14.33 0.18
C GLN A 290 2.55 -13.40 -1.02
N ARG A 291 3.36 -13.66 -2.06
CA ARG A 291 3.29 -12.93 -3.32
C ARG A 291 1.94 -13.13 -4.00
N ALA A 292 1.50 -14.38 -4.18
CA ALA A 292 0.20 -14.70 -4.75
C ALA A 292 -0.93 -14.07 -3.92
N LEU A 293 -0.87 -14.19 -2.58
CA LEU A 293 -1.84 -13.56 -1.71
C LEU A 293 -1.87 -12.03 -1.87
N HIS A 294 -0.73 -11.39 -2.10
CA HIS A 294 -0.67 -9.96 -2.34
C HIS A 294 -1.32 -9.59 -3.67
N LEU A 295 -0.90 -10.26 -4.76
CA LEU A 295 -1.31 -9.99 -6.13
C LEU A 295 -2.78 -10.34 -6.39
N ASP A 296 -3.20 -11.53 -5.98
CA ASP A 296 -4.47 -12.15 -6.37
C ASP A 296 -5.46 -12.25 -5.20
N GLY A 297 -5.02 -11.89 -3.99
CA GLY A 297 -5.84 -12.01 -2.80
C GLY A 297 -6.95 -10.95 -2.72
N VAL A 298 -8.11 -11.40 -2.24
CA VAL A 298 -9.29 -10.58 -1.95
C VAL A 298 -9.36 -10.33 -0.44
N THR A 299 -9.66 -9.10 -0.05
CA THR A 299 -9.86 -8.73 1.36
C THR A 299 -11.34 -8.83 1.72
N GLY A 300 -11.67 -9.56 2.78
CA GLY A 300 -13.05 -9.67 3.24
C GLY A 300 -13.21 -10.73 4.34
N ILE A 301 -14.46 -11.01 4.70
CA ILE A 301 -14.80 -12.09 5.63
C ILE A 301 -14.91 -13.40 4.85
N ARG A 302 -14.20 -14.43 5.31
CA ARG A 302 -14.26 -15.78 4.73
C ARG A 302 -14.48 -16.86 5.82
N PRO A 303 -15.05 -18.01 5.46
CA PRO A 303 -15.08 -19.18 6.33
C PRO A 303 -13.69 -19.83 6.42
N VAL A 304 -13.22 -20.10 7.65
CA VAL A 304 -11.96 -20.84 7.90
C VAL A 304 -12.21 -21.90 8.96
N ALA A 305 -11.77 -23.14 8.71
CA ALA A 305 -11.84 -24.21 9.69
C ALA A 305 -11.05 -23.81 10.94
N ALA A 306 -11.67 -23.98 12.12
CA ALA A 306 -11.09 -23.60 13.40
C ALA A 306 -9.72 -24.26 13.64
N SER A 307 -9.50 -25.45 13.07
CA SER A 307 -8.22 -26.18 13.14
C SER A 307 -7.09 -25.53 12.34
N GLN A 308 -7.39 -24.71 11.33
CA GLN A 308 -6.37 -24.05 10.51
C GLN A 308 -5.90 -22.71 11.12
N LEU A 309 -6.72 -22.13 12.01
CA LEU A 309 -6.38 -20.86 12.64
C LEU A 309 -5.28 -21.02 13.71
N PRO A 310 -4.34 -20.07 13.81
CA PRO A 310 -3.37 -20.07 14.91
C PRO A 310 -4.06 -19.91 16.27
N TRP A 311 -3.45 -20.43 17.33
CA TRP A 311 -3.94 -20.21 18.69
C TRP A 311 -3.73 -18.74 19.13
N PRO A 312 -4.62 -18.19 19.97
CA PRO A 312 -4.42 -16.89 20.59
C PRO A 312 -3.06 -16.72 21.27
N HIS A 313 -2.56 -15.48 21.32
CA HIS A 313 -1.31 -15.03 21.91
C HIS A 313 -1.41 -13.57 22.36
N GLY A 314 -0.54 -13.09 23.25
CA GLY A 314 -0.61 -11.70 23.71
C GLY A 314 -1.98 -11.34 24.33
N LEU A 315 -2.41 -12.15 25.29
CA LEU A 315 -3.76 -12.19 25.87
C LEU A 315 -4.14 -10.96 26.71
N PHE A 316 -4.19 -9.79 26.06
CA PHE A 316 -4.55 -8.54 26.69
C PHE A 316 -5.93 -8.62 27.36
N LYS A 317 -6.01 -8.23 28.64
CA LYS A 317 -7.23 -8.27 29.47
C LYS A 317 -7.86 -9.67 29.62
N CYS A 318 -7.14 -10.75 29.35
CA CYS A 318 -7.61 -12.10 29.66
C CYS A 318 -7.57 -12.34 31.18
N PRO A 319 -8.68 -12.82 31.81
CA PRO A 319 -8.66 -13.21 33.22
C PRO A 319 -7.61 -14.28 33.56
N TYR A 320 -7.21 -15.09 32.56
CA TYR A 320 -6.21 -16.15 32.70
C TYR A 320 -4.86 -15.79 32.08
N GLY A 321 -4.61 -14.50 31.83
CA GLY A 321 -3.35 -14.02 31.25
C GLY A 321 -2.12 -14.47 32.03
N GLU A 322 -2.16 -14.43 33.36
CA GLU A 322 -1.04 -14.90 34.20
C GLU A 322 -0.84 -16.42 34.10
N ARG A 323 -1.93 -17.22 34.12
CA ARG A 323 -1.81 -18.69 33.90
C ARG A 323 -1.21 -19.01 32.54
N ALA A 324 -1.55 -18.21 31.51
CA ALA A 324 -0.96 -18.35 30.18
C ALA A 324 0.53 -18.01 30.17
N LYS A 325 0.95 -16.96 30.88
CA LYS A 325 2.37 -16.58 31.03
C LYS A 325 3.16 -17.66 31.76
N ASP A 326 2.62 -18.20 32.85
CA ASP A 326 3.23 -19.29 33.61
C ASP A 326 3.42 -20.53 32.74
N LEU A 327 2.41 -20.89 31.94
CA LEU A 327 2.52 -21.97 30.96
C LEU A 327 3.57 -21.65 29.90
N ALA A 328 3.55 -20.45 29.32
CA ALA A 328 4.51 -20.02 28.30
C ALA A 328 5.95 -20.08 28.80
N ALA A 329 6.19 -19.79 30.09
CA ALA A 329 7.51 -19.91 30.72
C ALA A 329 8.04 -21.36 30.77
N THR A 330 7.18 -22.37 30.57
CA THR A 330 7.58 -23.79 30.46
C THR A 330 7.93 -24.22 29.03
N TYR A 331 7.71 -23.35 28.05
CA TYR A 331 8.10 -23.56 26.65
C TYR A 331 9.37 -22.75 26.32
N PRO A 332 10.11 -23.11 25.25
CA PRO A 332 11.15 -22.23 24.70
C PRO A 332 10.56 -20.88 24.26
N LYS A 333 11.41 -19.86 24.15
CA LYS A 333 11.00 -18.51 23.75
C LYS A 333 10.24 -18.54 22.40
N GLY A 334 9.17 -17.76 22.28
CA GLY A 334 8.38 -17.64 21.06
C GLY A 334 7.19 -18.61 20.91
N HIS A 335 6.98 -19.54 21.85
CA HIS A 335 5.90 -20.55 21.76
C HIS A 335 4.64 -20.23 22.59
N THR A 336 4.29 -18.95 22.71
CA THR A 336 3.11 -18.49 23.48
C THR A 336 1.78 -19.06 22.96
N LYS A 337 1.69 -19.35 21.66
CA LYS A 337 0.50 -19.95 21.04
C LYS A 337 0.27 -21.39 21.49
N THR A 338 1.33 -22.20 21.52
CA THR A 338 1.29 -23.57 22.02
C THR A 338 0.92 -23.59 23.50
N ALA A 339 1.48 -22.64 24.28
CA ALA A 339 1.10 -22.47 25.68
C ALA A 339 -0.38 -22.09 25.84
N HIS A 340 -0.95 -21.28 24.95
CA HIS A 340 -2.38 -21.00 24.94
C HIS A 340 -3.22 -22.23 24.57
N ALA A 341 -2.80 -23.03 23.59
CA ALA A 341 -3.45 -24.30 23.28
C ALA A 341 -3.51 -25.18 24.54
N GLU A 342 -2.39 -25.29 25.26
CA GLU A 342 -2.35 -26.00 26.53
C GLU A 342 -3.27 -25.39 27.59
N LEU A 343 -3.29 -24.07 27.74
CA LEU A 343 -4.23 -23.39 28.63
C LEU A 343 -5.67 -23.79 28.30
N PHE A 344 -6.06 -23.73 27.03
CA PHE A 344 -7.40 -24.07 26.56
C PHE A 344 -7.82 -25.50 26.94
N THR A 345 -6.89 -26.46 26.93
CA THR A 345 -7.18 -27.84 27.38
C THR A 345 -7.42 -27.98 28.88
N ARG A 346 -7.04 -26.97 29.67
CA ARG A 346 -7.13 -26.96 31.14
C ARG A 346 -8.32 -26.18 31.66
N LEU A 347 -8.79 -25.19 30.88
CA LEU A 347 -9.95 -24.39 31.24
C LEU A 347 -11.20 -25.26 31.29
N GLN A 348 -12.01 -25.05 32.32
CA GLN A 348 -13.33 -25.65 32.48
C GLN A 348 -14.41 -24.65 32.06
N GLU A 349 -15.66 -25.10 32.02
CA GLU A 349 -16.82 -24.26 31.65
C GLU A 349 -16.91 -22.98 32.50
N GLN A 350 -16.72 -23.08 33.83
CA GLN A 350 -16.71 -21.89 34.68
C GLN A 350 -15.55 -20.94 34.38
N ASP A 351 -14.42 -21.47 33.89
CA ASP A 351 -13.29 -20.62 33.55
C ASP A 351 -13.65 -19.78 32.32
N PHE A 352 -14.21 -20.42 31.28
CA PHE A 352 -14.66 -19.73 30.07
C PHE A 352 -15.72 -18.67 30.38
N ALA A 353 -16.72 -18.98 31.22
CA ALA A 353 -17.79 -18.06 31.60
C ALA A 353 -17.30 -16.76 32.28
N ALA A 354 -16.12 -16.78 32.92
CA ALA A 354 -15.52 -15.61 33.56
C ALA A 354 -15.00 -14.57 32.56
N CYS A 355 -14.80 -14.94 31.28
CA CYS A 355 -14.38 -14.03 30.24
C CYS A 355 -15.60 -13.36 29.58
N PRO A 356 -15.68 -12.01 29.51
CA PRO A 356 -16.81 -11.32 28.89
C PRO A 356 -17.09 -11.74 27.43
N TYR A 357 -16.05 -12.14 26.71
CA TYR A 357 -16.15 -12.60 25.33
C TYR A 357 -16.78 -13.99 25.18
N HIS A 358 -16.97 -14.75 26.25
CA HIS A 358 -17.65 -16.05 26.19
C HIS A 358 -19.14 -15.95 26.52
N GLN A 359 -19.64 -14.75 26.78
CA GLN A 359 -20.99 -14.58 27.30
C GLN A 359 -22.06 -14.38 26.21
N ALA A 360 -21.77 -14.62 24.93
CA ALA A 360 -22.85 -14.70 23.94
C ALA A 360 -23.81 -15.85 24.27
N ASP A 361 -25.05 -15.74 23.85
CA ASP A 361 -26.06 -16.76 24.08
C ASP A 361 -25.86 -17.93 23.10
N ASP A 362 -25.65 -17.64 21.80
CA ASP A 362 -25.35 -18.65 20.78
C ASP A 362 -24.25 -18.20 19.79
N TRP A 363 -23.02 -18.61 20.08
CA TRP A 363 -21.87 -18.38 19.20
C TRP A 363 -21.97 -19.06 17.83
N LYS A 364 -22.70 -20.17 17.70
CA LYS A 364 -22.88 -20.85 16.42
C LYS A 364 -23.80 -20.04 15.51
N ALA A 365 -24.95 -19.61 16.03
CA ALA A 365 -25.88 -18.74 15.31
C ALA A 365 -25.22 -17.41 14.89
N ILE A 366 -24.38 -16.82 15.76
CA ILE A 366 -23.60 -15.62 15.41
C ILE A 366 -22.66 -15.89 14.23
N ALA A 367 -21.89 -16.98 14.27
CA ALA A 367 -20.94 -17.30 13.21
C ALA A 367 -21.63 -17.52 11.86
N GLU A 368 -22.75 -18.25 11.86
CA GLU A 368 -23.59 -18.47 10.67
C GLU A 368 -24.15 -17.16 10.12
N ALA A 369 -24.63 -16.26 10.99
CA ALA A 369 -25.13 -14.95 10.59
C ALA A 369 -24.03 -14.10 9.94
N VAL A 370 -22.81 -14.08 10.50
CA VAL A 370 -21.66 -13.34 9.92
C VAL A 370 -21.29 -13.89 8.55
N LEU A 371 -21.23 -15.22 8.39
CA LEU A 371 -20.92 -15.84 7.09
C LEU A 371 -22.03 -15.61 6.06
N THR A 372 -23.29 -15.60 6.48
CA THR A 372 -24.43 -15.28 5.60
C THR A 372 -24.36 -13.82 5.15
N PHE A 373 -24.10 -12.88 6.08
CA PHE A 373 -23.88 -11.47 5.77
C PHE A 373 -22.72 -11.26 4.77
N ALA A 374 -21.61 -11.97 4.96
CA ALA A 374 -20.43 -11.87 4.10
C ALA A 374 -20.63 -12.38 2.66
N ARG A 375 -21.65 -13.22 2.42
CA ARG A 375 -22.00 -13.75 1.10
C ARG A 375 -22.97 -12.87 0.33
N ALA A 376 -23.66 -11.95 1.01
CA ALA A 376 -24.57 -11.02 0.36
C ALA A 376 -23.80 -9.99 -0.48
N GLU A 377 -24.41 -9.53 -1.57
CA GLU A 377 -23.84 -8.48 -2.41
C GLU A 377 -23.64 -7.20 -1.60
N PRO A 378 -22.45 -6.56 -1.65
CA PRO A 378 -22.19 -5.29 -0.96
C PRO A 378 -23.22 -4.21 -1.33
N ASP A 379 -23.65 -3.44 -0.33
CA ASP A 379 -24.59 -2.32 -0.48
C ASP A 379 -25.99 -2.70 -1.04
N SER A 380 -26.36 -3.97 -0.95
CA SER A 380 -27.69 -4.46 -1.33
C SER A 380 -28.73 -4.37 -0.21
N ASP A 381 -30.02 -4.28 -0.57
CA ASP A 381 -31.15 -4.37 0.37
C ASP A 381 -31.11 -5.66 1.22
N GLU A 382 -30.62 -6.76 0.64
CA GLU A 382 -30.43 -8.02 1.33
C GLU A 382 -29.38 -7.91 2.44
N GLN A 383 -28.23 -7.30 2.13
CA GLN A 383 -27.17 -7.08 3.11
C GLN A 383 -27.66 -6.21 4.28
N ASP A 384 -28.42 -5.16 3.98
CA ASP A 384 -29.07 -4.30 4.97
C ASP A 384 -30.06 -5.06 5.87
N GLN A 385 -30.85 -5.97 5.29
CA GLN A 385 -31.74 -6.84 6.04
C GLN A 385 -30.97 -7.80 6.96
N LEU A 386 -29.91 -8.43 6.44
CA LEU A 386 -29.04 -9.34 7.20
C LEU A 386 -28.32 -8.61 8.34
N TYR A 387 -27.89 -7.36 8.13
CA TYR A 387 -27.25 -6.52 9.14
C TYR A 387 -28.14 -6.28 10.38
N ARG A 388 -29.46 -6.27 10.19
CA ARG A 388 -30.42 -6.13 11.31
C ARG A 388 -30.41 -7.36 12.21
N ALA A 389 -30.09 -8.55 11.69
CA ALA A 389 -30.00 -9.82 12.40
C ALA A 389 -31.13 -10.02 13.43
N THR A 390 -32.38 -9.89 12.98
CA THR A 390 -33.58 -9.96 13.84
C THR A 390 -33.83 -11.33 14.43
N HIS A 391 -33.22 -12.38 13.86
CA HIS A 391 -33.27 -13.75 14.35
C HIS A 391 -32.34 -14.00 15.55
N LEU A 392 -31.38 -13.11 15.82
CA LEU A 392 -30.50 -13.18 17.00
C LEU A 392 -31.09 -12.42 18.18
N SER A 393 -30.73 -12.85 19.40
CA SER A 393 -30.98 -12.09 20.62
C SER A 393 -30.32 -10.71 20.56
N ASP A 394 -30.79 -9.74 21.33
CA ASP A 394 -30.17 -8.40 21.36
C ASP A 394 -28.69 -8.46 21.79
N ARG A 395 -28.35 -9.41 22.67
CA ARG A 395 -26.97 -9.65 23.10
C ARG A 395 -26.13 -10.21 21.95
N ASP A 396 -26.61 -11.23 21.27
CA ASP A 396 -25.89 -11.87 20.16
C ASP A 396 -25.74 -10.95 18.96
N ARG A 397 -26.75 -10.10 18.71
CA ARG A 397 -26.67 -9.06 17.68
C ARG A 397 -25.50 -8.10 17.91
N SER A 398 -25.17 -7.79 19.17
CA SER A 398 -24.00 -6.96 19.48
C SER A 398 -22.68 -7.66 19.13
N TRP A 399 -22.58 -8.97 19.34
CA TRP A 399 -21.42 -9.78 18.97
C TRP A 399 -21.29 -9.98 17.46
N PHE A 400 -22.41 -10.26 16.78
CA PHE A 400 -22.50 -10.28 15.32
C PHE A 400 -21.99 -8.97 14.72
N ARG A 401 -22.51 -7.81 15.17
CA ARG A 401 -22.06 -6.48 14.72
C ARG A 401 -20.58 -6.23 15.02
N SER A 402 -20.10 -6.70 16.16
CA SER A 402 -18.69 -6.63 16.49
C SER A 402 -17.81 -7.44 15.55
N LEU A 403 -18.27 -8.60 15.03
CA LEU A 403 -17.50 -9.47 14.14
C LEU A 403 -17.48 -9.02 12.69
N ILE A 404 -18.48 -8.25 12.24
CA ILE A 404 -18.48 -7.61 10.92
C ILE A 404 -17.80 -6.23 10.94
N GLY A 405 -17.85 -5.52 12.07
CA GLY A 405 -17.19 -4.22 12.26
C GLY A 405 -15.76 -4.32 12.80
N GLY A 406 -15.34 -3.34 13.60
CA GLY A 406 -13.94 -3.22 14.10
C GLY A 406 -13.45 -4.31 15.08
N GLY A 407 -14.30 -5.29 15.42
CA GLY A 407 -13.95 -6.40 16.31
C GLY A 407 -13.80 -7.76 15.62
N HIS A 408 -13.72 -7.82 14.29
CA HIS A 408 -13.51 -9.06 13.54
C HIS A 408 -12.26 -9.83 14.02
N ILE A 409 -12.20 -11.11 13.67
CA ILE A 409 -10.99 -11.93 13.81
C ILE A 409 -10.13 -11.67 12.57
N TRP A 410 -9.01 -10.97 12.74
CA TRP A 410 -8.14 -10.62 11.61
C TRP A 410 -7.05 -11.67 11.40
N TRP A 411 -7.04 -12.28 10.22
CA TRP A 411 -6.01 -13.23 9.78
C TRP A 411 -5.94 -13.37 8.25
N ASP A 412 -4.73 -13.25 7.71
CA ASP A 412 -4.44 -13.49 6.30
C ASP A 412 -3.91 -14.90 6.09
N THR A 413 -4.26 -15.54 4.97
CA THR A 413 -3.80 -16.91 4.65
C THR A 413 -2.28 -17.01 4.73
N GLY A 414 -1.79 -18.05 5.41
CA GLY A 414 -0.35 -18.30 5.57
C GLY A 414 0.36 -17.47 6.64
N ARG A 415 -0.31 -16.51 7.30
CA ARG A 415 0.26 -15.84 8.47
C ARG A 415 0.19 -16.73 9.69
N GLN A 416 1.20 -16.64 10.56
CA GLN A 416 1.23 -17.41 11.80
C GLN A 416 0.50 -16.70 12.95
N ASN A 417 0.19 -15.40 12.82
CA ASN A 417 -0.34 -14.57 13.91
C ASN A 417 -1.72 -14.01 13.56
N LEU A 418 -2.58 -13.93 14.57
CA LEU A 418 -3.77 -13.10 14.59
C LEU A 418 -3.38 -11.67 15.00
N THR A 419 -3.93 -10.66 14.34
CA THR A 419 -3.72 -9.26 14.73
C THR A 419 -4.92 -8.67 15.49
N ASN A 420 -6.10 -9.31 15.42
CA ASN A 420 -7.31 -8.91 16.13
C ASN A 420 -8.22 -10.13 16.46
N GLY A 421 -9.18 -9.93 17.37
CA GLY A 421 -10.27 -10.88 17.62
C GLY A 421 -9.92 -12.15 18.41
N GLN A 422 -8.76 -12.20 19.05
CA GLN A 422 -8.23 -13.40 19.71
C GLN A 422 -9.15 -13.98 20.80
N HIS A 423 -9.81 -13.14 21.58
CA HIS A 423 -10.81 -13.59 22.58
C HIS A 423 -12.07 -14.15 21.94
N ARG A 424 -12.53 -13.56 20.83
CA ARG A 424 -13.70 -14.03 20.08
C ARG A 424 -13.40 -15.38 19.41
N LEU A 425 -12.18 -15.55 18.88
CA LEU A 425 -11.71 -16.85 18.40
C LEU A 425 -11.74 -17.92 19.50
N CYS A 426 -11.26 -17.58 20.71
CA CYS A 426 -11.33 -18.49 21.86
C CYS A 426 -12.77 -18.86 22.22
N ALA A 427 -13.69 -17.90 22.18
CA ALA A 427 -15.11 -18.11 22.44
C ALA A 427 -15.79 -19.02 21.40
N LEU A 428 -15.56 -18.76 20.11
CA LEU A 428 -16.06 -19.59 19.02
C LEU A 428 -15.54 -21.04 19.13
N ARG A 429 -14.24 -21.21 19.44
CA ARG A 429 -13.65 -22.53 19.68
C ARG A 429 -14.27 -23.26 20.87
N ALA A 430 -14.48 -22.56 21.99
CA ALA A 430 -15.10 -23.13 23.18
C ALA A 430 -16.57 -23.51 22.94
N ALA A 431 -17.29 -22.75 22.10
CA ALA A 431 -18.65 -23.06 21.66
C ALA A 431 -18.73 -24.19 20.61
N GLY A 432 -17.59 -24.74 20.17
CA GLY A 432 -17.56 -25.81 19.18
C GLY A 432 -17.94 -25.34 17.77
N VAL A 433 -17.66 -24.08 17.42
CA VAL A 433 -17.79 -23.59 16.05
C VAL A 433 -16.62 -24.13 15.23
N GLU A 434 -16.93 -25.00 14.28
CA GLU A 434 -15.93 -25.68 13.45
C GLU A 434 -15.43 -24.81 12.30
N VAL A 435 -16.29 -23.95 11.75
CA VAL A 435 -15.97 -23.01 10.67
C VAL A 435 -16.18 -21.59 11.17
N ILE A 436 -15.10 -20.83 11.24
CA ILE A 436 -15.03 -19.52 11.90
C ILE A 436 -14.98 -18.42 10.84
N PRO A 437 -15.80 -17.36 10.96
CA PRO A 437 -15.68 -16.19 10.11
C PRO A 437 -14.40 -15.43 10.45
N VAL A 438 -13.57 -15.18 9.43
CA VAL A 438 -12.29 -14.52 9.55
C VAL A 438 -12.19 -13.41 8.53
N TYR A 439 -11.85 -12.21 8.98
CA TYR A 439 -11.56 -11.09 8.11
C TYR A 439 -10.08 -11.10 7.74
N GLY A 440 -9.76 -10.90 6.47
CA GLY A 440 -8.39 -10.71 6.01
C GLY A 440 -8.25 -10.96 4.52
N ARG A 441 -7.02 -10.83 4.03
CA ARG A 441 -6.70 -11.17 2.64
C ARG A 441 -6.60 -12.69 2.49
N HIS A 442 -7.22 -13.20 1.43
CA HIS A 442 -7.23 -14.62 1.11
C HIS A 442 -7.29 -14.88 -0.39
N LEU A 443 -6.89 -16.08 -0.79
CA LEU A 443 -7.01 -16.55 -2.16
C LEU A 443 -8.34 -17.32 -2.30
N PRO A 444 -9.23 -16.94 -3.25
CA PRO A 444 -10.56 -17.56 -3.37
C PRO A 444 -10.55 -19.07 -3.61
N ASP A 445 -9.53 -19.59 -4.29
CA ASP A 445 -9.44 -21.00 -4.67
C ASP A 445 -8.93 -21.92 -3.53
N HIS A 446 -8.54 -21.35 -2.39
CA HIS A 446 -8.09 -22.13 -1.24
C HIS A 446 -9.26 -22.53 -0.35
N ASP A 447 -9.66 -23.81 -0.43
CA ASP A 447 -10.64 -24.38 0.50
C ASP A 447 -10.04 -24.56 1.90
N GLU A 448 -10.23 -23.53 2.73
CA GLU A 448 -9.87 -23.52 4.14
C GLU A 448 -11.02 -24.06 5.03
N THR A 449 -12.11 -24.59 4.46
CA THR A 449 -13.34 -24.87 5.20
C THR A 449 -13.45 -26.28 5.77
N THR A 450 -12.65 -27.24 5.30
CA THR A 450 -12.72 -28.65 5.74
C THR A 450 -12.31 -28.77 7.22
N PRO A 451 -13.25 -29.03 8.15
CA PRO A 451 -12.93 -29.22 9.55
C PRO A 451 -12.21 -30.56 9.71
N SER A 452 -11.08 -30.54 10.41
CA SER A 452 -10.33 -31.78 10.65
C SER A 452 -10.56 -32.34 12.05
N GLN A 453 -10.85 -31.48 13.03
CA GLN A 453 -10.87 -31.81 14.47
C GLN A 453 -11.69 -30.80 15.27
N ASP A 454 -12.31 -31.25 16.37
CA ASP A 454 -12.86 -30.36 17.39
C ASP A 454 -11.76 -29.54 18.08
N ALA A 455 -12.11 -28.41 18.69
CA ALA A 455 -11.14 -27.48 19.27
C ALA A 455 -10.31 -28.06 20.42
N GLN A 456 -10.88 -28.94 21.24
CA GLN A 456 -10.18 -29.57 22.36
C GLN A 456 -9.18 -30.62 21.87
N ALA A 457 -9.57 -31.44 20.90
CA ALA A 457 -8.70 -32.40 20.23
C ALA A 457 -7.56 -31.68 19.50
N HIS A 458 -7.86 -30.60 18.77
CA HIS A 458 -6.86 -29.78 18.10
C HIS A 458 -5.87 -29.15 19.11
N ALA A 459 -6.36 -28.66 20.25
CA ALA A 459 -5.50 -28.09 21.30
C ALA A 459 -4.54 -29.12 21.88
N ARG A 460 -5.03 -30.33 22.22
CA ARG A 460 -4.20 -31.44 22.72
C ARG A 460 -3.16 -31.85 21.70
N ARG A 461 -3.57 -32.02 20.44
CA ARG A 461 -2.68 -32.37 19.34
C ARG A 461 -1.59 -31.32 19.14
N THR A 462 -1.93 -30.04 19.18
CA THR A 462 -0.95 -28.94 19.08
C THR A 462 0.16 -29.05 20.14
N VAL A 463 -0.21 -29.39 21.38
CA VAL A 463 0.74 -29.57 22.48
C VAL A 463 1.57 -30.84 22.31
N GLU A 464 0.93 -31.96 21.96
CA GLU A 464 1.59 -33.24 21.76
C GLU A 464 2.57 -33.22 20.59
N ASP A 465 2.19 -32.63 19.46
CA ASP A 465 3.03 -32.50 18.26
C ASP A 465 4.25 -31.64 18.56
N PHE A 466 4.07 -30.52 19.28
CA PHE A 466 5.19 -29.67 19.70
C PHE A 466 6.21 -30.45 20.53
N TRP A 467 5.77 -31.11 21.62
CA TRP A 467 6.69 -31.85 22.48
C TRP A 467 7.30 -33.05 21.77
N SER A 468 6.56 -33.71 20.89
CA SER A 468 7.08 -34.81 20.07
C SER A 468 8.19 -34.34 19.12
N ALA A 469 7.98 -33.24 18.40
CA ALA A 469 8.98 -32.64 17.54
C ALA A 469 10.22 -32.21 18.33
N ARG A 470 10.01 -31.55 19.47
CA ARG A 470 11.10 -31.05 20.32
C ARG A 470 11.96 -32.17 20.89
N VAL A 471 11.35 -33.21 21.45
CA VAL A 471 12.09 -34.36 21.99
C VAL A 471 12.81 -35.12 20.90
N THR A 472 12.17 -35.30 19.73
CA THR A 472 12.78 -35.97 18.58
C THR A 472 14.02 -35.22 18.09
N ALA A 473 13.98 -33.88 18.07
CA ALA A 473 15.14 -33.07 17.70
C ALA A 473 16.32 -33.23 18.68
N VAL A 474 16.06 -33.51 19.97
CA VAL A 474 17.09 -33.64 21.00
C VAL A 474 17.61 -35.09 21.16
N LEU A 475 16.73 -36.09 21.11
CA LEU A 475 17.03 -37.48 21.47
C LEU A 475 17.05 -38.47 20.28
N LYS A 476 16.83 -37.99 19.04
CA LYS A 476 16.57 -38.78 17.82
C LYS A 476 15.22 -39.55 17.88
N PRO A 477 14.64 -39.93 16.74
CA PRO A 477 13.34 -40.63 16.71
C PRO A 477 13.40 -42.03 17.34
N GLY A 478 12.44 -42.38 18.21
CA GLY A 478 12.31 -43.73 18.77
C GLY A 478 11.18 -43.88 19.81
N LEU A 479 10.95 -45.11 20.30
CA LEU A 479 9.88 -45.38 21.29
C LEU A 479 10.04 -44.56 22.59
N LEU A 480 11.29 -44.38 23.05
CA LEU A 480 11.60 -43.58 24.23
C LEU A 480 11.29 -42.08 24.02
N SER A 481 11.56 -41.54 22.83
CA SER A 481 11.27 -40.13 22.53
C SER A 481 9.77 -39.86 22.53
N THR A 482 8.96 -40.76 21.97
CA THR A 482 7.50 -40.67 21.97
C THR A 482 6.92 -40.73 23.39
N HIS A 483 7.39 -41.66 24.23
CA HIS A 483 6.93 -41.75 25.63
C HIS A 483 7.32 -40.52 26.44
N PHE A 484 8.55 -40.02 26.27
CA PHE A 484 9.01 -38.83 26.98
C PHE A 484 8.26 -37.56 26.53
N ALA A 485 7.99 -37.41 25.23
CA ALA A 485 7.17 -36.31 24.69
C ALA A 485 5.77 -36.27 25.30
N ARG A 486 5.09 -37.42 25.40
CA ARG A 486 3.77 -37.52 26.06
C ARG A 486 3.82 -37.15 27.54
N LEU A 487 4.88 -37.54 28.25
CA LEU A 487 5.08 -37.16 29.65
C LEU A 487 5.29 -35.65 29.80
N LEU A 488 6.07 -35.01 28.92
CA LEU A 488 6.28 -33.56 28.92
C LEU A 488 5.02 -32.77 28.55
N ALA A 489 4.23 -33.27 27.60
CA ALA A 489 2.93 -32.70 27.25
C ALA A 489 1.98 -32.74 28.46
N ARG A 490 1.90 -33.87 29.17
CA ARG A 490 1.00 -34.08 30.30
C ARG A 490 1.45 -33.40 31.60
N TYR A 491 2.74 -33.34 31.87
CA TYR A 491 3.29 -32.90 33.16
C TYR A 491 4.31 -31.76 32.97
N PRO A 492 3.88 -30.48 33.04
CA PRO A 492 4.79 -29.34 32.82
C PRO A 492 5.99 -29.29 33.77
N ARG A 493 5.86 -29.82 34.99
CA ARG A 493 6.96 -29.90 35.96
C ARG A 493 8.16 -30.68 35.41
N LEU A 494 7.94 -31.67 34.54
CA LEU A 494 9.02 -32.45 33.92
C LEU A 494 9.81 -31.64 32.90
N ARG A 495 9.25 -30.53 32.37
CA ARG A 495 9.93 -29.65 31.40
C ARG A 495 11.12 -28.91 32.01
N ALA A 496 11.14 -28.73 33.34
CA ALA A 496 12.29 -28.15 34.05
C ALA A 496 13.56 -29.00 33.93
N LEU A 497 13.42 -30.28 33.58
CA LEU A 497 14.54 -31.20 33.37
C LEU A 497 15.14 -31.09 31.96
N LEU A 498 14.48 -30.36 31.04
CA LEU A 498 15.01 -30.10 29.71
C LEU A 498 15.99 -28.93 29.74
N PRO A 499 17.09 -29.00 28.98
CA PRO A 499 17.96 -27.85 28.80
C PRO A 499 17.17 -26.68 28.22
N LYS A 500 17.22 -25.54 28.90
CA LYS A 500 16.70 -24.26 28.40
C LYS A 500 17.65 -23.78 27.30
N SER A 501 17.56 -24.34 26.10
CA SER A 501 18.29 -23.76 24.96
C SER A 501 17.62 -22.44 24.56
N GLU A 502 18.44 -21.45 24.20
CA GLU A 502 18.04 -20.12 23.76
C GLU A 502 17.13 -20.12 22.53
#